data_AF-A0A3M6UH19-F1
#
_entry.id   AF-A0A3M6UH19-F1
#
_cell.length_a   1.000
_cell.length_b   1.000
_cell.length_c   1.000
_cell.angle_alpha   90.00
_cell.angle_beta   90.00
_cell.angle_gamma   90.00
#
_symmetry.space_group_name_H-M   'P 1'
#
loop_
_entity.id
_entity.type
_entity.pdbx_description
1 polymer ?
#
loop_
_entity_poly.entity_id
_entity_poly.type
_entity_poly.pdbx_seq_one_letter_code
_entity_poly.pdbx_strand_id
1 'polypeptide(L)'
;MESLKDLCCSLPVDPLPPPRERDNSVPHAPVRTVNLTADERRLALQNALRYFPHTCHCVLAPEFAAELRQYGHIYMYRFRPDIQMRAYPIDEYPASHCCAVLLTERWEQATLYIAPTVDEAALKKRHEQGWLMEYSSDVDQCVEMIRKARESKKPCSLGYHGNVVDLWERLEQEYEKSGDLLVELGSDQTSLHNPFNGGYYPVQVTFEEAKIIMKREPERFKALVQESLRRQVAAINKLTDGGMFFWDYGNAFLLEASRAGADVNKESAPPGVFRYPSYVQDIMGDIFSLGFGPFRWVCTTGLAADLATTDEIAKKVFREIIAEGLPANVQAQYEDNLKWIEEAHQHNLVVGSQARILYSDQRGRVALAEAFNMAIRDGILSGCVVISRDHHDVSGTDSPYRETSNVYDGSSFCADMAVQNVIGDSFRGATWVALHNGGGVGWGEVINGGFGLVLDGSEEASKRARMMLSWDVSNGTHSLLIHKPHVMRSD
;
A
#
# COMPACT_ATOMS: atom_id res chain seq x y z
N MET A 1 8.53 9.77 -28.14
CA MET A 1 7.35 8.92 -27.95
C MET A 1 6.18 9.84 -27.72
N GLU A 2 5.40 10.04 -28.78
CA GLU A 2 4.27 10.97 -28.88
C GLU A 2 2.95 10.23 -28.99
N SER A 3 2.99 8.91 -29.22
CA SER A 3 1.80 8.06 -29.27
C SER A 3 2.04 6.69 -28.60
N LEU A 4 0.94 5.99 -28.26
CA LEU A 4 1.01 4.61 -27.77
C LEU A 4 1.65 3.66 -28.77
N LYS A 5 1.55 3.94 -30.08
CA LYS A 5 2.18 3.11 -31.12
C LYS A 5 3.70 3.06 -30.97
N ASP A 6 4.31 4.11 -30.44
CA ASP A 6 5.76 4.15 -30.26
C ASP A 6 6.22 3.28 -29.06
N LEU A 7 5.31 2.75 -28.23
CA LEU A 7 5.67 1.85 -27.11
C LEU A 7 6.36 0.57 -27.60
N CYS A 8 6.07 0.13 -28.83
CA CYS A 8 6.75 -1.01 -29.44
C CYS A 8 8.07 -0.66 -30.13
N CYS A 9 8.42 0.63 -30.22
CA CYS A 9 9.69 1.05 -30.80
C CYS A 9 10.83 0.83 -29.80
N SER A 10 12.02 0.55 -30.32
CA SER A 10 13.25 0.61 -29.52
C SER A 10 13.51 2.04 -29.03
N LEU A 11 14.35 2.18 -28.00
CA LEU A 11 14.77 3.49 -27.51
C LEU A 11 15.27 4.36 -28.67
N PRO A 12 14.81 5.62 -28.81
CA PRO A 12 15.26 6.51 -29.86
C PRO A 12 16.72 6.90 -29.60
N VAL A 13 17.64 6.29 -30.32
CA VAL A 13 19.09 6.51 -30.17
C VAL A 13 19.74 7.10 -31.42
N ASP A 14 19.02 7.16 -32.54
CA ASP A 14 19.47 7.78 -33.78
C ASP A 14 18.29 8.46 -34.53
N PRO A 15 18.16 9.80 -34.43
CA PRO A 15 18.88 10.67 -33.50
C PRO A 15 18.42 10.47 -32.04
N LEU A 16 19.28 10.84 -31.08
CA LEU A 16 18.85 10.97 -29.68
C LEU A 16 17.75 12.04 -29.56
N PRO A 17 16.67 11.80 -28.79
CA PRO A 17 15.67 12.84 -28.50
C PRO A 17 16.34 13.98 -27.72
N PRO A 18 15.85 15.22 -27.80
CA PRO A 18 16.46 16.35 -27.08
C PRO A 18 16.53 16.10 -25.56
N PRO A 19 17.52 16.68 -24.85
CA PRO A 19 17.55 16.62 -23.38
C PRO A 19 16.24 17.17 -22.79
N ARG A 20 15.77 16.57 -21.70
CA ARG A 20 14.53 16.96 -21.02
C ARG A 20 14.84 17.37 -19.58
N GLU A 21 14.29 18.51 -19.18
CA GLU A 21 14.32 18.95 -17.79
C GLU A 21 13.19 18.30 -16.98
N ARG A 22 13.27 18.48 -15.65
CA ARG A 22 12.21 18.06 -14.74
C ARG A 22 10.96 18.91 -14.95
N ASP A 23 9.82 18.24 -14.92
CA ASP A 23 8.51 18.83 -15.07
C ASP A 23 7.98 19.33 -13.74
N ASN A 24 8.11 20.64 -13.50
CA ASN A 24 7.72 21.27 -12.25
C ASN A 24 6.20 21.25 -11.98
N SER A 25 5.37 20.79 -12.92
CA SER A 25 3.93 20.63 -12.70
C SER A 25 3.59 19.39 -11.85
N VAL A 26 4.53 18.46 -11.68
CA VAL A 26 4.33 17.23 -10.89
C VAL A 26 5.28 17.18 -9.69
N PRO A 27 4.87 16.57 -8.57
CA PRO A 27 5.78 16.32 -7.45
C PRO A 27 6.99 15.48 -7.89
N HIS A 28 8.14 15.75 -7.27
CA HIS A 28 9.37 15.01 -7.53
C HIS A 28 9.83 14.25 -6.29
N ALA A 29 10.40 13.07 -6.52
CA ALA A 29 11.08 12.34 -5.47
C ALA A 29 12.17 13.22 -4.82
N PRO A 30 12.36 13.10 -3.49
CA PRO A 30 13.46 13.77 -2.82
C PRO A 30 14.79 13.35 -3.43
N VAL A 31 15.77 14.26 -3.38
CA VAL A 31 17.14 13.96 -3.82
C VAL A 31 17.67 12.80 -2.98
N ARG A 32 18.08 11.72 -3.64
CA ARG A 32 18.60 10.54 -2.94
C ARG A 32 20.01 10.82 -2.43
N THR A 33 20.24 10.64 -1.13
CA THR A 33 21.59 10.77 -0.57
C THR A 33 22.32 9.44 -0.71
N VAL A 34 23.06 9.28 -1.81
CA VAL A 34 23.86 8.07 -2.05
C VAL A 34 25.33 8.32 -1.75
N ASN A 35 25.89 7.59 -0.78
CA ASN A 35 27.30 7.68 -0.39
C ASN A 35 28.18 6.80 -1.29
N LEU A 36 28.04 6.94 -2.60
CA LEU A 36 28.83 6.18 -3.57
C LEU A 36 30.28 6.68 -3.59
N THR A 37 31.21 5.76 -3.49
CA THR A 37 32.64 5.95 -3.77
C THR A 37 32.87 6.37 -5.23
N ALA A 38 34.07 6.84 -5.56
CA ALA A 38 34.40 7.20 -6.94
C ALA A 38 34.24 6.03 -7.92
N ASP A 39 34.60 4.82 -7.49
CA ASP A 39 34.49 3.62 -8.31
C ASP A 39 33.03 3.17 -8.46
N GLU A 40 32.22 3.25 -7.41
CA GLU A 40 30.78 2.97 -7.49
C GLU A 40 30.04 3.98 -8.37
N ARG A 41 30.43 5.26 -8.36
CA ARG A 41 29.87 6.27 -9.29
C ARG A 41 30.23 5.93 -10.73
N ARG A 42 31.46 5.51 -11.00
CA ARG A 42 31.89 5.06 -12.34
C ARG A 42 31.09 3.84 -12.76
N LEU A 43 30.92 2.87 -11.87
CA LEU A 43 30.13 1.66 -12.11
C LEU A 43 28.65 1.99 -12.36
N ALA A 44 28.05 2.93 -11.61
CA ALA A 44 26.67 3.36 -11.82
C ALA A 44 26.48 3.95 -13.23
N LEU A 45 27.44 4.75 -13.70
CA LEU A 45 27.41 5.28 -15.07
C LEU A 45 27.59 4.18 -16.11
N GLN A 46 28.55 3.26 -15.91
CA GLN A 46 28.72 2.10 -16.79
C GLN A 46 27.42 1.27 -16.87
N ASN A 47 26.78 1.04 -15.72
CA ASN A 47 25.54 0.29 -15.64
C ASN A 47 24.40 0.97 -16.43
N ALA A 48 24.29 2.29 -16.34
CA ALA A 48 23.31 3.09 -17.06
C ALA A 48 23.60 3.15 -18.57
N LEU A 49 24.87 3.19 -18.98
CA LEU A 49 25.27 3.27 -20.39
C LEU A 49 25.06 1.95 -21.16
N ARG A 50 24.91 0.80 -20.47
CA ARG A 50 24.63 -0.50 -21.09
C ARG A 50 23.36 -0.53 -21.95
N TYR A 51 22.40 0.35 -21.68
CA TYR A 51 21.15 0.44 -22.43
C TYR A 51 21.31 1.15 -23.78
N PHE A 52 22.46 1.74 -24.07
CA PHE A 52 22.67 2.60 -25.24
C PHE A 52 23.87 2.13 -26.08
N PRO A 53 23.82 2.29 -27.42
CA PRO A 53 24.98 2.07 -28.27
C PRO A 53 26.15 2.98 -27.88
N HIS A 54 27.38 2.51 -28.12
CA HIS A 54 28.60 3.27 -27.81
C HIS A 54 28.67 4.65 -28.47
N THR A 55 28.03 4.83 -29.62
CA THR A 55 27.94 6.12 -30.33
C THR A 55 27.25 7.21 -29.51
N CYS A 56 26.36 6.84 -28.58
CA CYS A 56 25.64 7.77 -27.71
C CYS A 56 26.42 8.10 -26.42
N HIS A 57 27.44 7.33 -26.07
CA HIS A 57 28.07 7.40 -24.74
C HIS A 57 28.77 8.73 -24.48
N CYS A 58 29.35 9.37 -25.50
CA CYS A 58 30.00 10.68 -25.35
C CYS A 58 29.00 11.80 -24.94
N VAL A 59 27.72 11.64 -25.29
CA VAL A 59 26.64 12.58 -24.93
C VAL A 59 25.99 12.16 -23.61
N LEU A 60 25.64 10.89 -23.46
CA LEU A 60 24.85 10.41 -22.31
C LEU A 60 25.67 10.28 -21.02
N ALA A 61 26.96 9.95 -21.10
CA ALA A 61 27.79 9.82 -19.90
C ALA A 61 27.87 11.10 -19.05
N PRO A 62 28.17 12.30 -19.61
CA PRO A 62 28.17 13.53 -18.80
C PRO A 62 26.77 13.90 -18.30
N GLU A 63 25.72 13.61 -19.06
CA GLU A 63 24.31 13.84 -18.65
C GLU A 63 23.92 12.97 -17.46
N PHE A 64 24.15 11.66 -17.54
CA PHE A 64 23.88 10.74 -16.42
C PHE A 64 24.74 11.05 -15.20
N ALA A 65 25.98 11.51 -15.40
CA ALA A 65 26.82 11.98 -14.30
C ALA A 65 26.25 13.24 -13.65
N ALA A 66 25.61 14.13 -14.42
CA ALA A 66 24.92 15.30 -13.88
C ALA A 66 23.67 14.90 -13.10
N GLU A 67 22.83 13.99 -13.63
CA GLU A 67 21.67 13.46 -12.91
C GLU A 67 22.06 12.80 -11.58
N LEU A 68 23.09 11.95 -11.59
CA LEU A 68 23.58 11.29 -10.38
C LEU A 68 24.04 12.30 -9.33
N ARG A 69 24.70 13.40 -9.73
CA ARG A 69 25.11 14.47 -8.81
C ARG A 69 23.92 15.28 -8.29
N GLN A 70 22.98 15.62 -9.16
CA GLN A 70 21.89 16.55 -8.85
C GLN A 70 20.79 15.87 -8.05
N TYR A 71 20.50 14.61 -8.36
CA TYR A 71 19.33 13.89 -7.88
C TYR A 71 19.68 12.64 -7.06
N GLY A 72 20.95 12.23 -7.05
CA GLY A 72 21.39 10.99 -6.40
C GLY A 72 20.96 9.73 -7.14
N HIS A 73 20.48 9.88 -8.37
CA HIS A 73 19.98 8.79 -9.20
C HIS A 73 20.04 9.17 -10.68
N ILE A 74 20.16 8.16 -11.54
CA ILE A 74 20.14 8.31 -13.00
C ILE A 74 18.74 7.89 -13.45
N TYR A 75 17.88 8.87 -13.72
CA TYR A 75 16.50 8.66 -14.18
C TYR A 75 16.41 8.56 -15.69
N MET A 76 17.41 9.08 -16.41
CA MET A 76 17.43 9.17 -17.87
C MET A 76 16.26 10.02 -18.40
N TYR A 77 16.05 11.21 -17.83
CA TYR A 77 14.87 12.06 -18.09
C TYR A 77 14.65 12.35 -19.59
N ARG A 78 15.73 12.41 -20.37
CA ARG A 78 15.71 12.50 -21.84
C ARG A 78 14.74 11.51 -22.51
N PHE A 79 14.59 10.31 -21.95
CA PHE A 79 13.78 9.23 -22.53
C PHE A 79 12.37 9.14 -21.94
N ARG A 80 11.98 10.05 -21.02
CA ARG A 80 10.59 10.13 -20.52
C ARG A 80 9.64 10.35 -21.71
N PRO A 81 8.60 9.53 -21.93
CA PRO A 81 7.61 9.76 -22.98
C PRO A 81 6.91 11.11 -22.86
N ASP A 82 6.38 11.62 -23.98
CA ASP A 82 5.62 12.88 -24.02
C ASP A 82 4.10 12.68 -23.96
N ILE A 83 3.67 11.43 -24.01
CA ILE A 83 2.26 11.08 -23.81
C ILE A 83 1.89 11.24 -22.34
N GLN A 84 0.62 11.57 -22.10
CA GLN A 84 0.09 11.54 -20.75
C GLN A 84 0.22 10.11 -20.19
N MET A 85 1.02 9.94 -19.15
CA MET A 85 1.24 8.62 -18.55
C MET A 85 0.02 8.23 -17.72
N ARG A 86 -0.87 7.42 -18.32
CA ARG A 86 -2.07 6.86 -17.69
C ARG A 86 -2.39 5.48 -18.26
N ALA A 87 -3.36 4.79 -17.66
CA ALA A 87 -3.98 3.64 -18.29
C ALA A 87 -4.85 4.09 -19.48
N TYR A 88 -4.70 3.39 -20.61
CA TYR A 88 -5.54 3.54 -21.78
C TYR A 88 -6.40 2.27 -21.97
N PRO A 89 -7.50 2.35 -22.74
CA PRO A 89 -8.19 1.16 -23.22
C PRO A 89 -7.22 0.17 -23.89
N ILE A 90 -7.42 -1.11 -23.64
CA ILE A 90 -6.47 -2.16 -24.03
C ILE A 90 -6.27 -2.29 -25.54
N ASP A 91 -7.29 -1.97 -26.32
CA ASP A 91 -7.29 -1.97 -27.78
C ASP A 91 -6.47 -0.81 -28.39
N GLU A 92 -6.13 0.20 -27.60
CA GLU A 92 -5.23 1.28 -28.03
C GLU A 92 -3.74 0.89 -27.98
N TYR A 93 -3.38 -0.20 -27.26
CA TYR A 93 -1.99 -0.64 -27.16
C TYR A 93 -1.58 -1.45 -28.39
N PRO A 94 -0.39 -1.20 -28.97
CA PRO A 94 0.13 -1.92 -30.13
C PRO A 94 0.68 -3.32 -29.80
N ALA A 95 0.02 -4.07 -28.91
CA ALA A 95 0.48 -5.38 -28.47
C ALA A 95 -0.20 -6.52 -29.24
N SER A 96 0.56 -7.57 -29.59
CA SER A 96 0.00 -8.78 -30.22
C SER A 96 -0.76 -9.68 -29.23
N HIS A 97 -0.61 -9.44 -27.92
CA HIS A 97 -1.25 -10.19 -26.86
C HIS A 97 -1.87 -9.22 -25.85
N CYS A 98 -2.96 -9.64 -25.21
CA CYS A 98 -3.63 -8.92 -24.14
C CYS A 98 -2.69 -8.84 -22.92
N CYS A 99 -1.88 -7.80 -22.83
CA CYS A 99 -0.93 -7.56 -21.73
C CYS A 99 -1.36 -6.29 -20.97
N ALA A 100 -2.15 -6.46 -19.93
CA ALA A 100 -2.47 -5.37 -19.00
C ALA A 100 -1.55 -5.48 -17.79
N VAL A 101 -0.83 -4.42 -17.43
CA VAL A 101 -0.05 -4.31 -16.19
C VAL A 101 -0.68 -3.23 -15.33
N LEU A 102 -0.94 -3.56 -14.07
CA LEU A 102 -1.75 -2.77 -13.16
C LEU A 102 -0.95 -1.75 -12.35
N LEU A 103 -1.62 -0.64 -11.99
CA LEU A 103 -1.23 0.29 -10.94
C LEU A 103 -2.33 0.28 -9.86
N THR A 104 -1.97 0.23 -8.58
CA THR A 104 -2.91 -0.04 -7.47
C THR A 104 -2.87 1.06 -6.39
N GLU A 105 -4.00 1.29 -5.70
CA GLU A 105 -4.15 2.28 -4.59
C GLU A 105 -4.71 1.64 -3.29
N ARG A 106 -4.69 2.32 -2.12
CA ARG A 106 -5.11 1.78 -0.80
C ARG A 106 -6.22 2.60 -0.15
N TRP A 107 -6.94 2.03 0.82
CA TRP A 107 -8.08 2.69 1.49
C TRP A 107 -8.31 2.23 2.95
N GLU A 108 -8.94 3.10 3.76
CA GLU A 108 -9.40 2.90 5.16
C GLU A 108 -10.74 3.62 5.40
N GLN A 109 -11.60 3.07 6.27
CA GLN A 109 -12.93 3.60 6.61
C GLN A 109 -13.02 3.80 8.13
N ALA A 110 -13.50 4.96 8.60
CA ALA A 110 -13.70 5.23 10.03
C ALA A 110 -14.81 6.27 10.29
N THR A 111 -15.39 6.24 11.50
CA THR A 111 -16.50 7.10 11.94
C THR A 111 -16.05 8.54 12.22
N LEU A 112 -15.05 8.75 13.08
CA LEU A 112 -14.31 10.01 13.18
C LEU A 112 -12.84 9.68 12.93
N TYR A 113 -12.30 10.16 11.82
CA TYR A 113 -10.93 9.90 11.41
C TYR A 113 -10.12 11.18 11.47
N ILE A 114 -8.97 11.16 12.13
CA ILE A 114 -8.07 12.32 12.19
C ILE A 114 -6.78 11.94 11.46
N ALA A 115 -6.46 12.65 10.38
CA ALA A 115 -5.24 12.44 9.59
C ALA A 115 -4.32 13.65 9.65
N PRO A 116 -3.33 13.65 10.56
CA PRO A 116 -2.25 14.62 10.55
C PRO A 116 -1.34 14.42 9.34
N THR A 117 -0.93 15.52 8.72
CA THR A 117 0.17 15.50 7.75
C THR A 117 0.92 16.82 7.77
N VAL A 118 2.25 16.73 7.68
CA VAL A 118 3.13 17.88 7.57
C VAL A 118 3.24 18.42 6.14
N ASP A 119 2.70 17.70 5.15
CA ASP A 119 2.74 18.07 3.74
C ASP A 119 1.38 18.64 3.31
N GLU A 120 1.33 19.96 3.10
CA GLU A 120 0.10 20.65 2.69
C GLU A 120 -0.45 20.13 1.35
N ALA A 121 0.43 19.78 0.40
CA ALA A 121 0.01 19.27 -0.90
C ALA A 121 -0.66 17.90 -0.75
N ALA A 122 -0.15 17.09 0.18
CA ALA A 122 -0.75 15.82 0.53
C ALA A 122 -2.16 16.03 1.09
N LEU A 123 -2.32 16.89 2.09
CA LEU A 123 -3.61 17.21 2.72
C LEU A 123 -4.65 17.71 1.71
N LYS A 124 -4.29 18.74 0.93
CA LYS A 124 -5.18 19.35 -0.06
C LYS A 124 -5.64 18.34 -1.09
N LYS A 125 -4.75 17.46 -1.57
CA LYS A 125 -5.11 16.39 -2.49
C LYS A 125 -6.22 15.47 -1.92
N ARG A 126 -6.11 15.03 -0.66
CA ARG A 126 -7.15 14.16 -0.05
C ARG A 126 -8.48 14.91 0.09
N HIS A 127 -8.41 16.20 0.42
CA HIS A 127 -9.62 17.04 0.52
C HIS A 127 -10.30 17.23 -0.84
N GLU A 128 -9.54 17.57 -1.89
CA GLU A 128 -10.02 17.71 -3.26
C GLU A 128 -10.60 16.40 -3.81
N GLN A 129 -10.05 15.25 -3.40
CA GLN A 129 -10.56 13.91 -3.73
C GLN A 129 -11.83 13.54 -2.94
N GLY A 130 -12.25 14.32 -1.95
CA GLY A 130 -13.38 14.03 -1.07
C GLY A 130 -13.09 12.96 -0.01
N TRP A 131 -11.82 12.55 0.16
CA TRP A 131 -11.40 11.57 1.17
C TRP A 131 -11.27 12.24 2.56
N LEU A 132 -11.04 13.54 2.58
CA LEU A 132 -10.93 14.37 3.78
C LEU A 132 -12.01 15.45 3.79
N MET A 133 -12.91 15.46 4.77
CA MET A 133 -14.06 16.37 4.79
C MET A 133 -13.70 17.79 5.25
N GLU A 134 -12.98 17.91 6.36
CA GLU A 134 -12.57 19.19 6.94
C GLU A 134 -11.09 19.13 7.34
N TYR A 135 -10.41 20.28 7.45
CA TYR A 135 -9.04 20.32 7.98
C TYR A 135 -8.71 21.67 8.62
N SER A 136 -7.70 21.67 9.49
CA SER A 136 -7.16 22.86 10.16
C SER A 136 -5.63 22.76 10.27
N SER A 137 -4.96 23.91 10.29
CA SER A 137 -3.52 24.03 10.61
C SER A 137 -3.24 24.49 12.04
N ASP A 138 -4.30 24.72 12.82
CA ASP A 138 -4.24 25.08 14.23
C ASP A 138 -4.70 23.88 15.07
N VAL A 139 -3.82 23.43 15.97
CA VAL A 139 -4.05 22.25 16.81
C VAL A 139 -5.18 22.47 17.82
N ASP A 140 -5.36 23.70 18.33
CA ASP A 140 -6.45 24.02 19.25
C ASP A 140 -7.78 24.01 18.51
N GLN A 141 -7.81 24.52 17.28
CA GLN A 141 -8.98 24.41 16.41
C GLN A 141 -9.27 22.93 16.07
N CYS A 142 -8.26 22.09 15.82
CA CYS A 142 -8.46 20.66 15.61
C CYS A 142 -9.14 20.00 16.82
N VAL A 143 -8.69 20.31 18.04
CA VAL A 143 -9.30 19.80 19.27
C VAL A 143 -10.78 20.21 19.38
N GLU A 144 -11.12 21.45 19.04
CA GLU A 144 -12.52 21.91 19.02
C GLU A 144 -13.36 21.18 17.96
N MET A 145 -12.79 20.95 16.77
CA MET A 145 -13.45 20.17 15.71
C MET A 145 -13.71 18.74 16.16
N ILE A 146 -12.78 18.11 16.90
CA ILE A 146 -12.95 16.76 17.47
C ILE A 146 -14.14 16.74 18.44
N ARG A 147 -14.23 17.71 19.35
CA ARG A 147 -15.35 17.79 20.30
C ARG A 147 -16.69 17.93 19.59
N LYS A 148 -16.79 18.88 18.66
CA LYS A 148 -17.99 19.11 17.87
C LYS A 148 -18.40 17.87 17.07
N ALA A 149 -17.42 17.15 16.49
CA ALA A 149 -17.67 15.91 15.77
C ALA A 149 -18.24 14.83 16.70
N ARG A 150 -17.62 14.61 17.86
CA ARG A 150 -18.10 13.66 18.90
C ARG A 150 -19.53 13.99 19.34
N GLU A 151 -19.82 15.26 19.62
CA GLU A 151 -21.16 15.72 20.01
C GLU A 151 -22.21 15.45 18.93
N SER A 152 -21.85 15.69 17.67
CA SER A 152 -22.76 15.52 16.54
C SER A 152 -23.09 14.06 16.22
N LYS A 153 -22.22 13.12 16.63
CA LYS A 153 -22.28 11.68 16.29
C LYS A 153 -22.44 11.40 14.79
N LYS A 154 -22.00 12.31 13.94
CA LYS A 154 -21.99 12.14 12.49
C LYS A 154 -20.61 11.68 12.04
N PRO A 155 -20.54 10.73 11.09
CA PRO A 155 -19.26 10.36 10.52
C PRO A 155 -18.57 11.55 9.86
N CYS A 156 -17.29 11.79 10.16
CA CYS A 156 -16.49 12.82 9.52
C CYS A 156 -14.99 12.50 9.50
N SER A 157 -14.29 12.99 8.50
CA SER A 157 -12.82 12.94 8.42
C SER A 157 -12.23 14.34 8.59
N LEU A 158 -11.35 14.48 9.57
CA LEU A 158 -10.67 15.72 9.95
C LEU A 158 -9.18 15.64 9.64
N GLY A 159 -8.65 16.66 8.98
CA GLY A 159 -7.23 16.77 8.70
C GLY A 159 -6.54 17.74 9.64
N TYR A 160 -5.34 17.40 10.09
CA TYR A 160 -4.47 18.35 10.77
C TYR A 160 -3.25 18.63 9.90
N HIS A 161 -3.11 19.88 9.43
CA HIS A 161 -1.90 20.33 8.76
C HIS A 161 -0.84 20.67 9.82
N GLY A 162 -0.09 19.65 10.23
CA GLY A 162 0.91 19.75 11.28
C GLY A 162 1.50 18.39 11.63
N ASN A 163 2.39 18.37 12.62
CA ASN A 163 3.03 17.13 13.02
C ASN A 163 2.08 16.29 13.88
N VAL A 164 1.99 14.99 13.60
CA VAL A 164 1.18 14.05 14.42
C VAL A 164 1.58 14.06 15.89
N VAL A 165 2.86 14.31 16.19
CA VAL A 165 3.36 14.40 17.58
C VAL A 165 2.80 15.62 18.31
N ASP A 166 2.69 16.78 17.64
CA ASP A 166 2.06 17.97 18.25
C ASP A 166 0.60 17.66 18.63
N LEU A 167 -0.12 16.93 17.78
CA LEU A 167 -1.49 16.52 18.08
C LEU A 167 -1.54 15.51 19.24
N TRP A 168 -0.65 14.51 19.26
CA TRP A 168 -0.58 13.55 20.37
C TRP A 168 -0.31 14.24 21.71
N GLU A 169 0.71 15.09 21.78
CA GLU A 169 1.04 15.85 22.99
C GLU A 169 -0.09 16.82 23.37
N ARG A 170 -0.78 17.40 22.38
CA ARG A 170 -1.94 18.26 22.63
C ARG A 170 -3.12 17.48 23.23
N LEU A 171 -3.39 16.27 22.73
CA LEU A 171 -4.43 15.37 23.24
C LEU A 171 -4.10 14.89 24.66
N GLU A 172 -2.83 14.54 24.91
CA GLU A 172 -2.31 14.25 26.25
C GLU A 172 -2.59 15.42 27.21
N GLN A 173 -2.27 16.65 26.82
CA GLN A 173 -2.53 17.83 27.65
C GLN A 173 -4.03 18.04 27.95
N GLU A 174 -4.94 17.78 27.01
CA GLU A 174 -6.37 17.86 27.31
C GLU A 174 -6.81 16.76 28.28
N TYR A 175 -6.29 15.55 28.10
CA TYR A 175 -6.57 14.44 28.98
C TYR A 175 -6.07 14.71 30.41
N GLU A 176 -4.87 15.27 30.58
CA GLU A 176 -4.34 15.63 31.90
C GLU A 176 -5.14 16.76 32.58
N LYS A 177 -5.61 17.73 31.81
CA LYS A 177 -6.38 18.88 32.35
C LYS A 177 -7.80 18.50 32.75
N SER A 178 -8.46 17.64 31.97
CA SER A 178 -9.91 17.42 32.08
C SER A 178 -10.31 15.99 32.46
N GLY A 179 -9.41 15.01 32.27
CA GLY A 179 -9.73 13.59 32.30
C GLY A 179 -10.55 13.11 31.09
N ASP A 180 -10.90 13.99 30.15
CA ASP A 180 -11.65 13.62 28.95
C ASP A 180 -10.71 13.04 27.90
N LEU A 181 -10.89 11.75 27.60
CA LEU A 181 -10.20 11.08 26.53
C LEU A 181 -10.91 11.41 25.21
N LEU A 182 -10.34 12.36 24.47
CA LEU A 182 -10.90 12.85 23.20
C LEU A 182 -10.80 11.85 22.04
N VAL A 183 -9.92 10.84 22.16
CA VAL A 183 -9.69 9.80 21.16
C VAL A 183 -9.75 8.42 21.82
N GLU A 184 -10.68 7.58 21.40
CA GLU A 184 -10.78 6.22 21.93
C GLU A 184 -9.83 5.23 21.22
N LEU A 185 -9.50 5.52 19.96
CA LEU A 185 -8.70 4.68 19.07
C LEU A 185 -7.51 5.49 18.51
N GLY A 186 -6.32 4.89 18.52
CA GLY A 186 -5.08 5.50 18.02
C GLY A 186 -4.25 4.54 17.18
N SER A 187 -3.62 5.05 16.12
CA SER A 187 -2.65 4.31 15.31
C SER A 187 -1.66 5.26 14.65
N ASP A 188 -0.70 4.73 13.88
CA ASP A 188 0.26 5.48 13.08
C ASP A 188 0.44 4.83 11.71
N GLN A 189 0.40 5.65 10.65
CA GLN A 189 0.63 5.21 9.27
C GLN A 189 1.67 6.08 8.54
N THR A 190 2.56 6.72 9.30
CA THR A 190 3.73 7.40 8.72
C THR A 190 4.64 6.38 8.01
N SER A 191 5.53 6.80 7.13
CA SER A 191 6.34 5.87 6.33
C SER A 191 7.63 5.45 7.06
N LEU A 192 7.48 4.83 8.24
CA LEU A 192 8.61 4.40 9.08
C LEU A 192 9.37 3.17 8.56
N HIS A 193 8.93 2.59 7.45
CA HIS A 193 9.75 1.69 6.64
C HIS A 193 10.96 2.39 5.99
N ASN A 194 10.98 3.73 5.98
CA ASN A 194 12.08 4.55 5.48
C ASN A 194 12.19 5.87 6.25
N PRO A 195 12.49 5.81 7.57
CA PRO A 195 12.31 6.94 8.49
C PRO A 195 13.24 8.11 8.16
N PHE A 196 14.43 7.85 7.61
CA PHE A 196 15.48 8.85 7.44
C PHE A 196 15.57 9.47 6.05
N ASN A 197 14.74 9.04 5.09
CA ASN A 197 14.72 9.60 3.73
C ASN A 197 13.35 10.18 3.35
N GLY A 198 12.72 10.87 4.31
CA GLY A 198 11.44 11.56 4.10
C GLY A 198 10.21 10.71 4.35
N GLY A 199 10.35 9.54 4.98
CA GLY A 199 9.22 8.72 5.42
C GLY A 199 8.60 9.21 6.74
N TYR A 200 9.41 9.85 7.60
CA TYR A 200 8.97 10.45 8.86
C TYR A 200 9.60 11.83 9.04
N TYR A 201 8.83 12.79 9.54
CA TYR A 201 9.27 14.18 9.74
C TYR A 201 9.26 14.52 11.24
N PRO A 202 10.42 14.91 11.81
CA PRO A 202 10.54 15.18 13.23
C PRO A 202 9.79 16.45 13.64
N VAL A 203 9.11 16.40 14.79
CA VAL A 203 8.30 17.50 15.34
C VAL A 203 9.07 18.79 15.66
N GLN A 204 10.38 18.68 15.89
CA GLN A 204 11.24 19.78 16.33
C GLN A 204 11.53 20.80 15.22
N VAL A 205 11.22 20.48 13.96
CA VAL A 205 11.53 21.32 12.79
C VAL A 205 10.35 21.32 11.81
N THR A 206 10.24 22.37 11.01
CA THR A 206 9.21 22.45 9.97
C THR A 206 9.49 21.46 8.82
N PHE A 207 8.47 21.19 7.99
CA PHE A 207 8.59 20.32 6.82
C PHE A 207 9.71 20.78 5.84
N GLU A 208 9.81 22.09 5.60
CA GLU A 208 10.84 22.65 4.71
C GLU A 208 12.25 22.59 5.32
N GLU A 209 12.38 22.86 6.62
CA GLU A 209 13.66 22.70 7.32
C GLU A 209 14.10 21.23 7.36
N ALA A 210 13.17 20.30 7.59
CA ALA A 210 13.43 18.88 7.58
C ALA A 210 14.00 18.41 6.23
N LYS A 211 13.44 18.86 5.09
CA LYS A 211 13.98 18.58 3.75
C LYS A 211 15.42 19.06 3.59
N ILE A 212 15.76 20.21 4.16
CA ILE A 212 17.12 20.78 4.11
C ILE A 212 18.08 19.96 4.98
N ILE A 213 17.71 19.70 6.25
CA ILE A 213 18.56 18.98 7.22
C ILE A 213 18.77 17.53 6.78
N MET A 214 17.73 16.86 6.28
CA MET A 214 17.81 15.49 5.74
C MET A 214 18.90 15.35 4.66
N LYS A 215 19.10 16.39 3.85
CA LYS A 215 20.13 16.40 2.81
C LYS A 215 21.50 16.83 3.32
N ARG A 216 21.56 17.89 4.14
CA ARG A 216 22.82 18.54 4.54
C ARG A 216 23.46 17.92 5.76
N GLU A 217 22.66 17.43 6.70
CA GLU A 217 23.07 16.90 8.00
C GLU A 217 22.30 15.60 8.33
N PRO A 218 22.46 14.49 7.56
CA PRO A 218 21.68 13.27 7.74
C PRO A 218 21.72 12.67 9.15
N GLU A 219 22.87 12.70 9.83
CA GLU A 219 23.01 12.20 11.20
C GLU A 219 22.20 13.04 12.20
N ARG A 220 22.16 14.36 12.00
CA ARG A 220 21.32 15.26 12.80
C ARG A 220 19.84 15.00 12.52
N PHE A 221 19.47 14.81 11.25
CA PHE A 221 18.10 14.46 10.87
C PHE A 221 17.65 13.17 11.55
N LYS A 222 18.48 12.13 11.51
CA LYS A 222 18.25 10.85 12.19
C LYS A 222 18.06 11.03 13.69
N ALA A 223 18.92 11.81 14.35
CA ALA A 223 18.79 12.09 15.78
C ALA A 223 17.47 12.80 16.13
N LEU A 224 17.05 13.77 15.31
CA LEU A 224 15.77 14.46 15.47
C LEU A 224 14.58 13.51 15.28
N VAL A 225 14.61 12.65 14.25
CA VAL A 225 13.57 11.62 14.01
C VAL A 225 13.44 10.71 15.23
N GLN A 226 14.56 10.18 15.73
CA GLN A 226 14.55 9.29 16.90
C GLN A 226 14.01 9.98 18.16
N GLU A 227 14.36 11.25 18.39
CA GLU A 227 13.81 12.03 19.51
C GLU A 227 12.31 12.28 19.35
N SER A 228 11.86 12.59 18.13
CA SER A 228 10.43 12.76 17.85
C SER A 228 9.63 11.47 18.08
N LEU A 229 10.18 10.30 17.72
CA LEU A 229 9.55 9.01 17.99
C LEU A 229 9.42 8.72 19.49
N ARG A 230 10.45 9.03 20.28
CA ARG A 230 10.39 8.89 21.75
C ARG A 230 9.28 9.75 22.34
N ARG A 231 9.14 11.00 21.89
CA ARG A 231 8.06 11.91 22.31
C ARG A 231 6.68 11.40 21.90
N GLN A 232 6.54 10.94 20.66
CA GLN A 232 5.29 10.38 20.16
C GLN A 232 4.83 9.20 21.01
N VAL A 233 5.72 8.25 21.28
CA VAL A 233 5.42 7.08 22.12
C VAL A 233 5.11 7.49 23.55
N ALA A 234 5.80 8.47 24.14
CA ALA A 234 5.50 8.93 25.49
C ALA A 234 4.04 9.42 25.63
N ALA A 235 3.58 10.25 24.69
CA ALA A 235 2.20 10.73 24.66
C ALA A 235 1.19 9.59 24.42
N ILE A 236 1.48 8.67 23.49
CA ILE A 236 0.67 7.48 23.26
C ILE A 236 0.56 6.65 24.55
N ASN A 237 1.69 6.36 25.21
CA ASN A 237 1.73 5.59 26.46
C ASN A 237 0.81 6.22 27.50
N LYS A 238 0.91 7.54 27.72
CA LYS A 238 0.07 8.27 28.67
C LYS A 238 -1.42 8.17 28.35
N LEU A 239 -1.80 8.32 27.08
CA LEU A 239 -3.19 8.21 26.64
C LEU A 239 -3.71 6.77 26.74
N THR A 240 -2.88 5.77 26.45
CA THR A 240 -3.25 4.35 26.61
C THR A 240 -3.39 3.95 28.07
N ASP A 241 -2.58 4.50 28.98
CA ASP A 241 -2.77 4.34 30.42
C ASP A 241 -4.12 4.94 30.89
N GLY A 242 -4.64 5.93 30.14
CA GLY A 242 -5.97 6.50 30.32
C GLY A 242 -7.13 5.75 29.66
N GLY A 243 -6.85 4.64 28.96
CA GLY A 243 -7.86 3.80 28.33
C GLY A 243 -8.00 3.94 26.81
N MET A 244 -7.15 4.73 26.15
CA MET A 244 -7.07 4.71 24.68
C MET A 244 -6.57 3.36 24.19
N PHE A 245 -7.18 2.82 23.15
CA PHE A 245 -6.67 1.63 22.47
C PHE A 245 -5.73 2.04 21.32
N PHE A 246 -4.47 1.60 21.38
CA PHE A 246 -3.48 1.86 20.33
C PHE A 246 -3.01 0.58 19.64
N TRP A 247 -2.82 0.63 18.33
CA TRP A 247 -2.22 -0.47 17.55
C TRP A 247 -1.26 0.03 16.47
N ASP A 248 -0.29 -0.82 16.10
CA ASP A 248 0.62 -0.58 14.98
C ASP A 248 -0.05 -0.96 13.65
N TYR A 249 0.00 -0.06 12.66
CA TYR A 249 -0.64 -0.26 11.35
C TYR A 249 0.26 -1.03 10.35
N GLY A 250 1.35 -1.62 10.81
CA GLY A 250 2.28 -2.36 9.98
C GLY A 250 3.10 -1.47 9.06
N ASN A 251 3.49 -0.30 9.57
CA ASN A 251 4.35 0.70 8.91
C ASN A 251 5.77 0.75 9.50
N ALA A 252 6.10 -0.20 10.38
CA ALA A 252 7.32 -0.27 11.20
C ALA A 252 7.41 0.78 12.32
N PHE A 253 6.29 1.35 12.79
CA PHE A 253 6.29 2.35 13.85
C PHE A 253 6.92 1.83 15.14
N LEU A 254 6.40 0.72 15.71
CA LEU A 254 6.93 0.17 16.95
C LEU A 254 8.36 -0.34 16.79
N LEU A 255 8.71 -0.87 15.61
CA LEU A 255 10.06 -1.34 15.32
C LEU A 255 11.07 -0.17 15.35
N GLU A 256 10.81 0.90 14.61
CA GLU A 256 11.70 2.07 14.57
C GLU A 256 11.69 2.84 15.89
N ALA A 257 10.56 2.90 16.59
CA ALA A 257 10.48 3.48 17.92
C ALA A 257 11.33 2.69 18.94
N SER A 258 11.29 1.35 18.88
CA SER A 258 12.15 0.49 19.71
C SER A 258 13.64 0.72 19.40
N ARG A 259 14.00 0.82 18.11
CA ARG A 259 15.36 1.18 17.66
C ARG A 259 15.80 2.57 18.13
N ALA A 260 14.85 3.50 18.30
CA ALA A 260 15.07 4.82 18.87
C ALA A 260 15.14 4.83 20.42
N GLY A 261 14.90 3.70 21.08
CA GLY A 261 14.89 3.59 22.54
C GLY A 261 13.61 4.12 23.20
N ALA A 262 12.49 4.16 22.46
CA ALA A 262 11.19 4.46 23.03
C ALA A 262 10.63 3.27 23.84
N ASP A 263 9.77 3.56 24.80
CA ASP A 263 9.16 2.56 25.68
C ASP A 263 7.98 1.85 25.00
N VAL A 264 8.32 0.97 24.04
CA VAL A 264 7.36 0.18 23.26
C VAL A 264 7.51 -1.33 23.45
N ASN A 265 8.55 -1.77 24.14
CA ASN A 265 8.81 -3.21 24.32
C ASN A 265 7.92 -3.77 25.42
N LYS A 266 7.41 -4.99 25.21
CA LYS A 266 6.61 -5.65 26.24
C LYS A 266 7.52 -6.14 27.36
N GLU A 267 7.17 -5.78 28.60
CA GLU A 267 7.93 -6.19 29.78
C GLU A 267 8.03 -7.72 29.86
N SER A 268 9.23 -8.22 30.13
CA SER A 268 9.54 -9.67 30.21
C SER A 268 9.31 -10.49 28.93
N ALA A 269 9.16 -9.84 27.76
CA ALA A 269 9.04 -10.53 26.47
C ALA A 269 10.40 -10.57 25.72
N PRO A 270 10.58 -11.51 24.76
CA PRO A 270 11.73 -11.50 23.88
C PRO A 270 11.86 -10.19 23.06
N PRO A 271 13.07 -9.83 22.61
CA PRO A 271 13.26 -8.69 21.72
C PRO A 271 12.37 -8.78 20.48
N GLY A 272 11.76 -7.65 20.09
CA GLY A 272 10.84 -7.58 18.95
C GLY A 272 9.37 -7.84 19.30
N VAL A 273 9.04 -8.12 20.56
CA VAL A 273 7.65 -8.18 21.05
C VAL A 273 7.28 -6.86 21.72
N PHE A 274 6.23 -6.21 21.22
CA PHE A 274 5.85 -4.87 21.65
C PHE A 274 4.64 -4.86 22.60
N ARG A 275 4.52 -3.77 23.36
CA ARG A 275 3.41 -3.51 24.30
C ARG A 275 2.08 -3.39 23.57
N TYR A 276 2.10 -2.78 22.39
CA TYR A 276 0.94 -2.62 21.52
C TYR A 276 0.96 -3.69 20.43
N PRO A 277 -0.19 -4.30 20.14
CA PRO A 277 -0.30 -5.23 19.04
C PRO A 277 -0.26 -4.49 17.70
N SER A 278 0.19 -5.18 16.65
CA SER A 278 -0.15 -4.76 15.29
C SER A 278 -1.61 -5.12 14.98
N TYR A 279 -2.24 -4.41 14.04
CA TYR A 279 -3.60 -4.78 13.61
C TYR A 279 -3.68 -6.20 13.02
N VAL A 280 -2.56 -6.77 12.55
CA VAL A 280 -2.49 -8.17 12.12
C VAL A 280 -2.50 -9.14 13.31
N GLN A 281 -1.84 -8.79 14.40
CA GLN A 281 -1.90 -9.60 15.63
C GLN A 281 -3.32 -9.69 16.19
N ASP A 282 -4.05 -8.58 16.20
CA ASP A 282 -5.34 -8.49 16.88
C ASP A 282 -6.56 -8.75 15.99
N ILE A 283 -6.48 -8.45 14.69
CA ILE A 283 -7.65 -8.45 13.79
C ILE A 283 -7.34 -9.24 12.52
N MET A 284 -6.41 -8.74 11.71
CA MET A 284 -6.24 -9.19 10.33
C MET A 284 -5.70 -10.61 10.20
N GLY A 285 -4.92 -11.08 11.16
CA GLY A 285 -4.33 -12.40 11.10
C GLY A 285 -5.36 -13.54 11.20
N ASP A 286 -6.48 -13.32 11.89
CA ASP A 286 -7.57 -14.29 11.94
C ASP A 286 -8.41 -14.25 10.65
N ILE A 287 -8.61 -13.06 10.07
CA ILE A 287 -9.22 -12.89 8.75
C ILE A 287 -8.39 -13.62 7.68
N PHE A 288 -7.07 -13.47 7.70
CA PHE A 288 -6.15 -14.23 6.83
C PHE A 288 -6.22 -15.74 7.08
N SER A 289 -6.35 -16.18 8.33
CA SER A 289 -6.49 -17.61 8.64
C SER A 289 -7.77 -18.22 8.03
N LEU A 290 -8.81 -17.41 7.80
CA LEU A 290 -10.02 -17.79 7.05
C LEU A 290 -9.85 -17.71 5.52
N GLY A 291 -8.69 -17.27 5.03
CA GLY A 291 -8.38 -17.09 3.61
C GLY A 291 -8.85 -15.76 3.01
N PHE A 292 -9.54 -14.92 3.78
CA PHE A 292 -9.98 -13.61 3.31
C PHE A 292 -8.80 -12.66 3.19
N GLY A 293 -8.73 -11.95 2.07
CA GLY A 293 -7.73 -10.92 1.85
C GLY A 293 -8.00 -10.20 0.53
N PRO A 294 -7.14 -9.25 0.12
CA PRO A 294 -7.42 -8.37 -0.99
C PRO A 294 -7.63 -9.14 -2.28
N PHE A 295 -8.79 -8.95 -2.89
CA PHE A 295 -9.11 -9.34 -4.25
C PHE A 295 -9.41 -8.07 -5.05
N ARG A 296 -8.60 -7.82 -6.07
CA ARG A 296 -8.66 -6.61 -6.88
C ARG A 296 -8.91 -6.98 -8.31
N TRP A 297 -9.62 -6.12 -9.02
CA TRP A 297 -9.70 -6.24 -10.46
C TRP A 297 -9.71 -4.88 -11.15
N VAL A 298 -9.38 -4.91 -12.44
CA VAL A 298 -9.42 -3.75 -13.33
C VAL A 298 -10.08 -4.12 -14.65
N CYS A 299 -10.99 -3.27 -15.10
CA CYS A 299 -11.62 -3.36 -16.41
C CYS A 299 -10.69 -2.75 -17.45
N THR A 300 -10.17 -3.59 -18.36
CA THR A 300 -9.13 -3.18 -19.33
C THR A 300 -9.63 -2.24 -20.42
N THR A 301 -10.95 -2.09 -20.55
CA THR A 301 -11.62 -1.15 -21.45
C THR A 301 -11.52 0.29 -20.98
N GLY A 302 -11.24 0.52 -19.69
CA GLY A 302 -11.28 1.85 -19.09
C GLY A 302 -12.70 2.43 -18.96
N LEU A 303 -13.75 1.64 -19.21
CA LEU A 303 -15.14 2.07 -19.15
C LEU A 303 -15.72 1.93 -17.73
N ALA A 304 -16.29 3.01 -17.20
CA ALA A 304 -16.99 2.98 -15.92
C ALA A 304 -18.22 2.05 -15.92
N ALA A 305 -18.81 1.82 -17.09
CA ALA A 305 -19.93 0.88 -17.26
C ALA A 305 -19.51 -0.56 -16.95
N ASP A 306 -18.35 -1.01 -17.46
CA ASP A 306 -17.83 -2.34 -17.13
C ASP A 306 -17.56 -2.48 -15.63
N LEU A 307 -17.02 -1.43 -14.99
CA LEU A 307 -16.79 -1.45 -13.54
C LEU A 307 -18.10 -1.58 -12.76
N ALA A 308 -19.13 -0.82 -13.13
CA ALA A 308 -20.46 -0.94 -12.53
C ALA A 308 -21.05 -2.34 -12.73
N THR A 309 -20.87 -2.94 -13.91
CA THR A 309 -21.28 -4.33 -14.17
C THR A 309 -20.52 -5.32 -13.31
N THR A 310 -19.21 -5.16 -13.13
CA THR A 310 -18.43 -6.02 -12.22
C THR A 310 -18.85 -5.85 -10.75
N ASP A 311 -19.20 -4.64 -10.32
CA ASP A 311 -19.72 -4.39 -8.97
C ASP A 311 -21.04 -5.15 -8.76
N GLU A 312 -21.95 -5.16 -9.73
CA GLU A 312 -23.21 -5.92 -9.66
C GLU A 312 -23.00 -7.44 -9.68
N ILE A 313 -22.07 -7.94 -10.49
CA ILE A 313 -21.70 -9.36 -10.49
C ILE A 313 -21.15 -9.76 -9.11
N ALA A 314 -20.28 -8.93 -8.51
CA ALA A 314 -19.71 -9.21 -7.20
C ALA A 314 -20.78 -9.26 -6.10
N LYS A 315 -21.72 -8.29 -6.08
CA LYS A 315 -22.88 -8.31 -5.16
C LYS A 315 -23.68 -9.59 -5.29
N LYS A 316 -23.97 -10.02 -6.53
CA LYS A 316 -24.73 -11.24 -6.79
C LYS A 316 -24.02 -12.48 -6.26
N VAL A 317 -22.73 -12.64 -6.59
CA VAL A 317 -21.90 -13.77 -6.14
C VAL A 317 -21.87 -13.85 -4.61
N PHE A 318 -21.70 -12.73 -3.92
CA PHE A 318 -21.67 -12.73 -2.45
C PHE A 318 -23.02 -13.08 -1.84
N ARG A 319 -24.12 -12.53 -2.36
CA ARG A 319 -25.46 -12.91 -1.88
C ARG A 319 -25.75 -14.39 -2.09
N GLU A 320 -25.31 -14.97 -3.21
CA GLU A 320 -25.44 -16.41 -3.47
C GLU A 320 -24.61 -17.24 -2.48
N ILE A 321 -23.35 -16.86 -2.22
CA ILE A 321 -22.48 -17.55 -1.25
C ILE A 321 -23.05 -17.46 0.18
N ILE A 322 -23.52 -16.28 0.61
CA ILE A 322 -24.15 -16.09 1.93
C ILE A 322 -25.41 -16.95 2.05
N ALA A 323 -26.22 -17.05 1.00
CA ALA A 323 -27.49 -17.80 1.02
C ALA A 323 -27.31 -19.32 1.22
N GLU A 324 -26.12 -19.86 1.02
CA GLU A 324 -25.84 -21.29 1.22
C GLU A 324 -25.69 -21.69 2.69
N GLY A 325 -25.59 -20.72 3.60
CA GLY A 325 -25.35 -20.95 5.02
C GLY A 325 -23.85 -21.15 5.30
N LEU A 326 -23.27 -20.18 6.01
CA LEU A 326 -21.84 -20.15 6.33
C LEU A 326 -21.65 -20.09 7.86
N PRO A 327 -20.49 -20.52 8.38
CA PRO A 327 -20.10 -20.22 9.76
C PRO A 327 -20.18 -18.71 10.02
N ALA A 328 -20.61 -18.32 11.23
CA ALA A 328 -20.91 -16.92 11.55
C ALA A 328 -19.73 -15.97 11.32
N ASN A 329 -18.51 -16.40 11.65
CA ASN A 329 -17.29 -15.63 11.43
C ASN A 329 -16.97 -15.43 9.93
N VAL A 330 -17.21 -16.43 9.09
CA VAL A 330 -17.04 -16.34 7.62
C VAL A 330 -18.14 -15.47 7.00
N GLN A 331 -19.39 -15.65 7.45
CA GLN A 331 -20.52 -14.87 6.97
C GLN A 331 -20.32 -13.37 7.22
N ALA A 332 -19.86 -13.00 8.42
CA ALA A 332 -19.57 -11.61 8.76
C ALA A 332 -18.57 -10.96 7.78
N GLN A 333 -17.51 -11.69 7.38
CA GLN A 333 -16.55 -11.17 6.40
C GLN A 333 -17.19 -10.94 5.02
N TYR A 334 -18.07 -11.84 4.57
CA TYR A 334 -18.81 -11.63 3.32
C TYR A 334 -19.80 -10.46 3.41
N GLU A 335 -20.48 -10.29 4.54
CA GLU A 335 -21.42 -9.19 4.79
C GLU A 335 -20.72 -7.83 4.79
N ASP A 336 -19.57 -7.73 5.45
CA ASP A 336 -18.75 -6.50 5.46
C ASP A 336 -18.34 -6.10 4.04
N ASN A 337 -17.89 -7.07 3.24
CA ASN A 337 -17.47 -6.83 1.86
C ASN A 337 -18.64 -6.62 0.89
N LEU A 338 -19.81 -7.19 1.16
CA LEU A 338 -21.04 -6.92 0.43
C LEU A 338 -21.51 -5.48 0.67
N LYS A 339 -21.53 -5.03 1.93
CA LYS A 339 -21.86 -3.64 2.27
C LYS A 339 -20.90 -2.67 1.60
N TRP A 340 -19.60 -2.96 1.66
CA TRP A 340 -18.59 -2.16 0.97
C TRP A 340 -18.88 -2.01 -0.52
N ILE A 341 -19.10 -3.11 -1.26
CA ILE A 341 -19.31 -3.04 -2.71
C ILE A 341 -20.65 -2.39 -3.09
N GLU A 342 -21.65 -2.38 -2.19
CA GLU A 342 -22.90 -1.64 -2.35
C GLU A 342 -22.70 -0.12 -2.27
N GLU A 343 -21.78 0.34 -1.43
CA GLU A 343 -21.52 1.77 -1.17
C GLU A 343 -20.36 2.32 -2.02
N ALA A 344 -19.45 1.48 -2.50
CA ALA A 344 -18.17 1.86 -3.10
C ALA A 344 -18.28 2.80 -4.33
N HIS A 345 -19.38 2.73 -5.08
CA HIS A 345 -19.64 3.67 -6.18
C HIS A 345 -19.93 5.09 -5.69
N GLN A 346 -20.69 5.22 -4.60
CA GLN A 346 -21.13 6.52 -4.06
C GLN A 346 -19.96 7.34 -3.52
N HIS A 347 -18.88 6.67 -3.12
CA HIS A 347 -17.67 7.30 -2.61
C HIS A 347 -16.73 7.86 -3.69
N ASN A 348 -16.99 7.60 -5.00
CA ASN A 348 -16.21 8.14 -6.12
C ASN A 348 -14.68 7.94 -5.99
N LEU A 349 -14.26 6.76 -5.54
CA LEU A 349 -12.86 6.46 -5.20
C LEU A 349 -11.98 6.07 -6.40
N VAL A 350 -12.52 6.05 -7.62
CA VAL A 350 -11.79 5.62 -8.81
C VAL A 350 -10.84 6.72 -9.26
N VAL A 351 -9.53 6.43 -9.24
CA VAL A 351 -8.48 7.29 -9.80
C VAL A 351 -7.71 6.52 -10.86
N GLY A 352 -7.62 7.08 -12.07
CA GLY A 352 -6.92 6.44 -13.19
C GLY A 352 -7.73 5.30 -13.81
N SER A 353 -7.28 4.06 -13.62
CA SER A 353 -7.92 2.87 -14.20
C SER A 353 -9.24 2.52 -13.51
N GLN A 354 -10.19 1.96 -14.26
CA GLN A 354 -11.45 1.46 -13.72
C GLN A 354 -11.22 0.20 -12.90
N ALA A 355 -11.00 0.39 -11.60
CA ALA A 355 -10.54 -0.63 -10.67
C ALA A 355 -11.43 -0.72 -9.42
N ARG A 356 -11.50 -1.92 -8.84
CA ARG A 356 -12.15 -2.17 -7.56
C ARG A 356 -11.33 -3.13 -6.71
N ILE A 357 -11.54 -3.07 -5.41
CA ILE A 357 -10.98 -3.97 -4.40
C ILE A 357 -12.10 -4.37 -3.45
N LEU A 358 -12.03 -5.58 -2.91
CA LEU A 358 -12.76 -6.06 -1.74
C LEU A 358 -11.97 -7.23 -1.14
N TYR A 359 -12.38 -7.78 -0.01
CA TYR A 359 -11.82 -8.99 0.55
C TYR A 359 -12.67 -10.21 0.25
N SER A 360 -12.02 -11.32 -0.06
CA SER A 360 -12.70 -12.60 -0.31
C SER A 360 -11.77 -13.77 -0.03
N ASP A 361 -12.34 -14.89 0.40
CA ASP A 361 -11.63 -16.16 0.60
C ASP A 361 -11.45 -16.93 -0.71
N GLN A 362 -10.87 -18.13 -0.63
CA GLN A 362 -10.64 -18.97 -1.81
C GLN A 362 -11.91 -19.16 -2.65
N ARG A 363 -13.01 -19.48 -1.98
CA ARG A 363 -14.28 -19.79 -2.61
C ARG A 363 -14.81 -18.57 -3.37
N GLY A 364 -14.83 -17.41 -2.72
CA GLY A 364 -15.34 -16.20 -3.33
C GLY A 364 -14.43 -15.66 -4.43
N ARG A 365 -13.10 -15.71 -4.27
CA ARG A 365 -12.16 -15.31 -5.33
C ARG A 365 -12.35 -16.13 -6.61
N VAL A 366 -12.49 -17.45 -6.48
CA VAL A 366 -12.73 -18.33 -7.62
C VAL A 366 -14.09 -18.04 -8.26
N ALA A 367 -15.16 -17.93 -7.47
CA ALA A 367 -16.50 -17.66 -7.98
C ALA A 367 -16.59 -16.30 -8.71
N LEU A 368 -15.98 -15.26 -8.17
CA LEU A 368 -15.88 -13.95 -8.81
C LEU A 368 -15.12 -14.02 -10.14
N ALA A 369 -13.98 -14.70 -10.16
CA ALA A 369 -13.19 -14.85 -11.37
C ALA A 369 -13.94 -15.60 -12.48
N GLU A 370 -14.65 -16.67 -12.12
CA GLU A 370 -15.48 -17.41 -13.07
C GLU A 370 -16.66 -16.59 -13.58
N ALA A 371 -17.34 -15.83 -12.70
CA ALA A 371 -18.45 -14.97 -13.08
C ALA A 371 -18.01 -13.83 -14.01
N PHE A 372 -16.87 -13.18 -13.74
CA PHE A 372 -16.30 -12.17 -14.63
C PHE A 372 -15.89 -12.79 -15.97
N ASN A 373 -15.19 -13.92 -15.97
CA ASN A 373 -14.78 -14.58 -17.21
C ASN A 373 -15.99 -15.00 -18.06
N MET A 374 -17.06 -15.49 -17.44
CA MET A 374 -18.31 -15.81 -18.12
C MET A 374 -19.00 -14.56 -18.68
N ALA A 375 -19.04 -13.46 -17.92
CA ALA A 375 -19.61 -12.21 -18.40
C ALA A 375 -18.84 -11.63 -19.60
N ILE A 376 -17.53 -11.83 -19.69
CA ILE A 376 -16.73 -11.48 -20.88
C ILE A 376 -17.11 -12.38 -22.06
N ARG A 377 -17.16 -13.69 -21.84
CA ARG A 377 -17.52 -14.67 -22.87
C ARG A 377 -18.91 -14.42 -23.47
N ASP A 378 -19.85 -14.03 -22.62
CA ASP A 378 -21.25 -13.81 -22.98
C ASP A 378 -21.48 -12.39 -23.54
N GLY A 379 -20.43 -11.55 -23.61
CA GLY A 379 -20.49 -10.18 -24.13
C GLY A 379 -21.19 -9.17 -23.21
N ILE A 380 -21.40 -9.53 -21.93
CA ILE A 380 -21.95 -8.64 -20.90
C ILE A 380 -20.90 -7.60 -20.48
N LEU A 381 -19.65 -8.03 -20.31
CA LEU A 381 -18.49 -7.15 -20.16
C LEU A 381 -17.86 -6.93 -21.53
N SER A 382 -17.52 -5.67 -21.83
CA SER A 382 -17.08 -5.30 -23.18
C SER A 382 -15.61 -5.61 -23.47
N GLY A 383 -14.82 -6.00 -22.47
CA GLY A 383 -13.44 -6.41 -22.65
C GLY A 383 -12.87 -7.18 -21.46
N CYS A 384 -11.56 -7.44 -21.51
CA CYS A 384 -10.89 -8.27 -20.51
C CYS A 384 -10.94 -7.64 -19.10
N VAL A 385 -10.88 -8.48 -18.07
CA VAL A 385 -10.72 -8.07 -16.68
C VAL A 385 -9.42 -8.65 -16.16
N VAL A 386 -8.60 -7.82 -15.51
CA VAL A 386 -7.40 -8.31 -14.82
C VAL A 386 -7.69 -8.45 -13.35
N ILE A 387 -7.47 -9.64 -12.80
CA ILE A 387 -7.45 -9.91 -11.36
C ILE A 387 -6.03 -9.73 -10.82
N SER A 388 -5.91 -9.14 -9.64
CA SER A 388 -4.67 -9.03 -8.88
C SER A 388 -4.98 -8.80 -7.40
N ARG A 389 -3.96 -8.46 -6.61
CA ARG A 389 -4.08 -8.14 -5.18
C ARG A 389 -2.90 -7.30 -4.69
N ASP A 390 -3.04 -6.67 -3.53
CA ASP A 390 -1.87 -6.21 -2.77
C ASP A 390 -1.09 -7.45 -2.26
N HIS A 391 0.17 -7.28 -1.90
CA HIS A 391 0.95 -8.36 -1.31
C HIS A 391 0.55 -8.59 0.16
N HIS A 392 -0.14 -7.64 0.79
CA HIS A 392 -0.76 -7.79 2.10
C HIS A 392 -1.94 -8.78 2.05
N ASP A 393 -1.62 -10.07 2.02
CA ASP A 393 -2.57 -11.15 1.83
C ASP A 393 -2.11 -12.42 2.56
N VAL A 394 -3.03 -13.38 2.70
CA VAL A 394 -2.90 -14.63 3.45
C VAL A 394 -1.62 -15.43 3.15
N SER A 395 -1.21 -15.53 1.88
CA SER A 395 -0.09 -16.39 1.47
C SER A 395 1.09 -15.62 0.86
N GLY A 396 0.85 -14.38 0.46
CA GLY A 396 1.79 -13.64 -0.38
C GLY A 396 3.01 -13.16 0.39
N THR A 397 2.96 -13.05 1.72
CA THR A 397 3.96 -12.27 2.46
C THR A 397 4.38 -12.92 3.77
N ASP A 398 5.69 -13.07 3.94
CA ASP A 398 6.33 -13.36 5.23
C ASP A 398 6.88 -12.05 5.80
N SER A 399 6.35 -11.65 6.97
CA SER A 399 6.62 -10.36 7.60
C SER A 399 6.41 -10.46 9.12
N PRO A 400 7.48 -10.65 9.92
CA PRO A 400 7.38 -10.88 11.36
C PRO A 400 6.78 -9.69 12.13
N TYR A 401 6.77 -8.51 11.53
CA TYR A 401 6.24 -7.28 12.11
C TYR A 401 4.87 -6.87 11.53
N ARG A 402 4.32 -7.65 10.59
CA ARG A 402 2.98 -7.40 10.03
C ARG A 402 2.28 -8.70 9.64
N GLU A 403 2.33 -9.15 8.38
CA GLU A 403 1.47 -10.24 7.86
C GLU A 403 1.58 -11.56 8.62
N THR A 404 2.76 -11.91 9.14
CA THR A 404 3.00 -13.14 9.93
C THR A 404 3.31 -12.84 11.40
N SER A 405 2.99 -11.64 11.88
CA SER A 405 3.28 -11.22 13.27
C SER A 405 2.45 -11.94 14.34
N ASN A 406 1.38 -12.62 13.91
CA ASN A 406 0.52 -13.46 14.75
C ASN A 406 0.92 -14.95 14.73
N VAL A 407 2.07 -15.29 14.13
CA VAL A 407 2.64 -16.64 14.09
C VAL A 407 3.74 -16.75 15.15
N TYR A 408 3.58 -17.67 16.11
CA TYR A 408 4.37 -17.72 17.35
C TYR A 408 5.29 -18.94 17.50
N ASP A 409 5.32 -19.85 16.52
CA ASP A 409 6.16 -21.05 16.56
C ASP A 409 7.63 -20.77 16.17
N GLY A 410 7.94 -19.53 15.81
CA GLY A 410 9.25 -19.06 15.35
C GLY A 410 9.38 -18.96 13.83
N SER A 411 8.43 -19.49 13.06
CA SER A 411 8.48 -19.47 11.59
C SER A 411 8.15 -18.11 10.97
N SER A 412 7.69 -17.13 11.75
CA SER A 412 7.43 -15.77 11.26
C SER A 412 8.67 -15.06 10.69
N PHE A 413 9.88 -15.54 11.02
CA PHE A 413 11.15 -15.06 10.49
C PHE A 413 11.64 -15.82 9.23
N CYS A 414 10.90 -16.85 8.80
CA CYS A 414 11.17 -17.53 7.54
C CYS A 414 10.67 -16.70 6.34
N ALA A 415 10.96 -17.18 5.12
CA ALA A 415 10.44 -16.59 3.88
C ALA A 415 9.89 -17.66 2.92
N ASP A 416 9.69 -18.88 3.43
CA ASP A 416 9.31 -20.03 2.62
C ASP A 416 7.90 -19.87 2.04
N MET A 417 6.95 -19.33 2.81
CA MET A 417 5.55 -19.20 2.37
C MET A 417 5.43 -18.28 1.15
N ALA A 418 6.03 -17.09 1.22
CA ALA A 418 6.01 -16.10 0.13
C ALA A 418 6.73 -16.62 -1.13
N VAL A 419 7.87 -17.30 -0.96
CA VAL A 419 8.62 -17.91 -2.08
C VAL A 419 7.85 -19.08 -2.69
N GLN A 420 7.27 -19.96 -1.88
CA GLN A 420 6.44 -21.06 -2.37
C GLN A 420 5.20 -20.52 -3.09
N ASN A 421 4.57 -19.46 -2.57
CA ASN A 421 3.38 -18.89 -3.16
C ASN A 421 3.64 -18.42 -4.59
N VAL A 422 4.64 -17.55 -4.78
CA VAL A 422 4.93 -16.95 -6.08
C VAL A 422 5.36 -18.00 -7.11
N ILE A 423 6.13 -19.01 -6.70
CA ILE A 423 6.52 -20.12 -7.57
C ILE A 423 5.27 -20.93 -7.93
N GLY A 424 4.44 -21.26 -6.95
CA GLY A 424 3.22 -22.03 -7.18
C GLY A 424 2.19 -21.33 -8.07
N ASP A 425 2.07 -20.01 -8.00
CA ASP A 425 1.25 -19.20 -8.92
C ASP A 425 1.80 -19.24 -10.35
N SER A 426 3.13 -19.16 -10.50
CA SER A 426 3.80 -19.06 -11.80
C SER A 426 3.52 -20.24 -12.73
N PHE A 427 3.36 -21.45 -12.19
CA PHE A 427 3.06 -22.65 -12.96
C PHE A 427 1.58 -23.10 -12.87
N ARG A 428 0.72 -22.30 -12.22
CA ARG A 428 -0.74 -22.53 -12.16
C ARG A 428 -1.56 -21.58 -13.01
N GLY A 429 -0.91 -20.68 -13.74
CA GLY A 429 -1.55 -19.89 -14.80
C GLY A 429 -1.68 -18.41 -14.53
N ALA A 430 -1.00 -17.87 -13.51
CA ALA A 430 -0.83 -16.43 -13.39
C ALA A 430 -0.28 -15.85 -14.71
N THR A 431 -0.78 -14.68 -15.11
CA THR A 431 -0.29 -13.96 -16.30
C THR A 431 1.09 -13.35 -16.02
N TRP A 432 1.29 -12.87 -14.80
CA TRP A 432 2.61 -12.55 -14.26
C TRP A 432 2.63 -12.77 -12.75
N VAL A 433 3.84 -12.86 -12.21
CA VAL A 433 4.10 -12.96 -10.78
C VAL A 433 5.21 -11.99 -10.38
N ALA A 434 5.22 -11.58 -9.13
CA ALA A 434 6.23 -10.70 -8.56
C ALA A 434 6.65 -11.20 -7.18
N LEU A 435 7.96 -11.10 -6.88
CA LEU A 435 8.51 -11.31 -5.55
C LEU A 435 9.38 -10.10 -5.19
N HIS A 436 9.03 -9.43 -4.10
CA HIS A 436 9.65 -8.20 -3.64
C HIS A 436 10.33 -8.40 -2.28
N ASN A 437 11.27 -7.50 -1.97
CA ASN A 437 11.92 -7.38 -0.68
C ASN A 437 11.51 -6.04 -0.05
N GLY A 438 10.88 -6.10 1.12
CA GLY A 438 10.63 -4.97 1.98
C GLY A 438 9.31 -4.24 1.77
N GLY A 439 8.34 -4.85 1.09
CA GLY A 439 7.02 -4.26 0.93
C GLY A 439 6.34 -4.04 2.27
N GLY A 440 6.14 -2.78 2.64
CA GLY A 440 5.38 -2.41 3.82
C GLY A 440 6.20 -1.97 5.01
N VAL A 441 6.95 -2.88 5.64
CA VAL A 441 7.73 -2.56 6.85
C VAL A 441 9.18 -2.20 6.55
N GLY A 442 9.64 -2.34 5.29
CA GLY A 442 10.93 -1.82 4.82
C GLY A 442 11.92 -2.89 4.36
N TRP A 443 12.93 -2.43 3.63
CA TRP A 443 13.95 -3.27 2.99
C TRP A 443 14.66 -4.18 3.98
N GLY A 444 14.67 -5.49 3.70
CA GLY A 444 15.35 -6.50 4.52
C GLY A 444 14.49 -7.11 5.63
N GLU A 445 13.29 -6.56 5.88
CA GLU A 445 12.42 -7.03 6.96
C GLU A 445 11.28 -7.95 6.46
N VAL A 446 11.05 -8.01 5.14
CA VAL A 446 9.89 -8.69 4.53
C VAL A 446 10.23 -9.30 3.19
N ILE A 447 9.68 -10.47 2.91
CA ILE A 447 9.60 -11.04 1.56
C ILE A 447 8.13 -11.15 1.18
N ASN A 448 7.75 -10.49 0.09
CA ASN A 448 6.34 -10.33 -0.29
C ASN A 448 6.11 -10.49 -1.78
N GLY A 449 5.16 -11.34 -2.15
CA GLY A 449 4.81 -11.69 -3.52
C GLY A 449 3.35 -11.41 -3.89
N GLY A 450 3.12 -11.33 -5.19
CA GLY A 450 1.82 -11.07 -5.78
C GLY A 450 1.75 -11.57 -7.22
N PHE A 451 0.57 -11.42 -7.82
CA PHE A 451 0.28 -11.91 -9.15
C PHE A 451 -0.61 -10.93 -9.92
N GLY A 452 -0.68 -11.13 -11.24
CA GLY A 452 -1.82 -10.70 -12.03
C GLY A 452 -2.31 -11.80 -12.95
N LEU A 453 -3.61 -11.83 -13.18
CA LEU A 453 -4.30 -12.86 -13.95
C LEU A 453 -5.33 -12.21 -14.87
N VAL A 454 -5.13 -12.33 -16.19
CA VAL A 454 -6.07 -11.83 -17.19
C VAL A 454 -7.19 -12.83 -17.42
N LEU A 455 -8.42 -12.34 -17.33
CA LEU A 455 -9.64 -13.00 -17.77
C LEU A 455 -10.04 -12.44 -19.13
N ASP A 456 -10.13 -13.32 -20.12
CA ASP A 456 -10.37 -12.99 -21.54
C ASP A 456 -11.62 -13.67 -22.12
N GLY A 457 -12.42 -14.33 -21.27
CA GLY A 457 -13.60 -15.10 -21.66
C GLY A 457 -13.30 -16.54 -22.10
N SER A 458 -12.03 -16.92 -22.24
CA SER A 458 -11.66 -18.28 -22.66
C SER A 458 -11.85 -19.32 -21.56
N GLU A 459 -12.07 -20.57 -21.95
CA GLU A 459 -12.08 -21.70 -21.01
C GLU A 459 -10.72 -21.87 -20.30
N GLU A 460 -9.62 -21.58 -21.00
CA GLU A 460 -8.27 -21.60 -20.43
C GLU A 460 -8.09 -20.54 -19.35
N ALA A 461 -8.65 -19.34 -19.48
CA ALA A 461 -8.64 -18.35 -18.40
C ALA A 461 -9.41 -18.86 -17.16
N SER A 462 -10.59 -19.47 -17.34
CA SER A 462 -11.33 -20.09 -16.23
C SER A 462 -10.53 -21.20 -15.54
N LYS A 463 -9.87 -22.08 -16.30
CA LYS A 463 -9.03 -23.15 -15.74
C LYS A 463 -7.85 -22.60 -14.94
N ARG A 464 -7.13 -21.61 -15.48
CA ARG A 464 -6.03 -20.92 -14.81
C ARG A 464 -6.50 -20.23 -13.53
N ALA A 465 -7.63 -19.52 -13.57
CA ALA A 465 -8.20 -18.84 -12.42
C ALA A 465 -8.52 -19.81 -11.27
N ARG A 466 -9.21 -20.92 -11.55
CA ARG A 466 -9.52 -21.94 -10.54
C ARG A 466 -8.25 -22.51 -9.90
N MET A 467 -7.27 -22.89 -10.72
CA MET A 467 -6.04 -23.51 -10.22
C MET A 467 -5.19 -22.54 -9.41
N MET A 468 -4.96 -21.34 -9.94
CA MET A 468 -4.07 -20.34 -9.35
C MET A 468 -4.67 -19.75 -8.07
N LEU A 469 -5.92 -19.25 -8.11
CA LEU A 469 -6.56 -18.63 -6.93
C LEU A 469 -6.79 -19.65 -5.80
N SER A 470 -6.98 -20.93 -6.13
CA SER A 470 -7.07 -21.97 -5.11
C SER A 470 -5.74 -22.16 -4.38
N TRP A 471 -4.61 -22.14 -5.10
CA TRP A 471 -3.28 -22.20 -4.50
C TRP A 471 -2.92 -20.93 -3.73
N ASP A 472 -3.11 -19.76 -4.35
CA ASP A 472 -2.75 -18.45 -3.80
C ASP A 472 -3.41 -18.16 -2.46
N VAL A 473 -4.59 -18.74 -2.19
CA VAL A 473 -5.24 -18.67 -0.88
C VAL A 473 -4.87 -19.85 0.02
N SER A 474 -4.96 -21.09 -0.50
CA SER A 474 -4.76 -22.28 0.34
C SER A 474 -3.34 -22.39 0.91
N ASN A 475 -2.31 -21.94 0.20
CA ASN A 475 -0.92 -22.05 0.65
C ASN A 475 -0.72 -21.41 2.04
N GLY A 476 -1.20 -20.18 2.21
CA GLY A 476 -1.12 -19.44 3.46
C GLY A 476 -2.11 -19.94 4.50
N THR A 477 -3.36 -20.29 4.14
CA THR A 477 -4.29 -20.83 5.14
C THR A 477 -3.77 -22.11 5.77
N HIS A 478 -3.23 -23.06 4.99
CA HIS A 478 -2.67 -24.29 5.56
C HIS A 478 -1.47 -23.99 6.47
N SER A 479 -0.62 -23.04 6.08
CA SER A 479 0.55 -22.63 6.85
C SER A 479 0.13 -21.97 8.17
N LEU A 480 -0.84 -21.06 8.15
CA LEU A 480 -1.36 -20.37 9.33
C LEU A 480 -2.19 -21.29 10.25
N LEU A 481 -2.97 -22.21 9.66
CA LEU A 481 -3.86 -23.13 10.39
C LEU A 481 -3.10 -24.18 11.21
N ILE A 482 -1.89 -24.59 10.80
CA ILE A 482 -1.02 -25.45 11.61
C ILE A 482 -0.74 -24.81 12.98
N HIS A 483 -0.76 -23.48 13.06
CA HIS A 483 -0.40 -22.73 14.25
C HIS A 483 -1.61 -22.18 15.04
N LYS A 484 -2.83 -22.23 14.48
CA LYS A 484 -4.07 -21.74 15.10
C LYS A 484 -5.25 -22.72 15.04
N PRO A 485 -5.19 -23.86 15.76
CA PRO A 485 -6.27 -24.87 15.75
C PRO A 485 -7.61 -24.37 16.33
N HIS A 486 -7.63 -23.23 17.04
CA HIS A 486 -8.85 -22.64 17.59
C HIS A 486 -9.69 -21.91 16.52
N VAL A 487 -9.08 -21.43 15.42
CA VAL A 487 -9.80 -20.77 14.32
C VAL A 487 -10.71 -21.75 13.58
N MET A 488 -10.34 -23.04 13.54
CA MET A 488 -11.17 -24.13 12.99
C MET A 488 -12.24 -24.66 13.96
N ARG A 489 -12.26 -24.21 15.22
CA ARG A 489 -13.13 -24.74 16.29
C ARG A 489 -14.32 -23.84 16.64
N SER A 490 -14.78 -23.02 15.69
CA SER A 490 -16.12 -22.42 15.79
C SER A 490 -17.10 -23.32 15.03
N ASP A 491 -17.71 -24.19 15.84
CA ASP A 491 -18.82 -25.14 15.61
C ASP A 491 -18.53 -26.47 14.91
#